data_AF-A0A9P7L4B1-F1
#
_entry.id   AF-A0A9P7L4B1-F1
#
_cell.length_a   1.000
_cell.length_b   1.000
_cell.length_c   1.000
_cell.angle_alpha   90.00
_cell.angle_beta   90.00
_cell.angle_gamma   90.00
#
_symmetry.space_group_name_H-M   'P 1'
#
loop_
_entity.id
_entity.type
_entity.pdbx_description
1 polymer ?
#
loop_
_entity_poly.entity_id
_entity_poly.type
_entity_poly.pdbx_seq_one_letter_code
_entity_poly.pdbx_strand_id
1 'polypeptide(L)'
;MPLITDFFTPSTKTVTTSKPVTTPEPVSTIMEFMMILTWACLSETPYYSKNLLFAMFFTSLQVMAEIAGEASLEFVPGLLDVVQSVVPPTIEFFKSLPTAELSQWGVYAIVLKKPGCSPKLYIGSGTSTSGVHARLNQYSQRCLSMLPSGVQAAFEDGYAITHRGLLCRIAMPTPACAPLNRLLFIALEATFGFLFWAMRPQKEYPGMDKVRLWDPAILEYEGICTHSSLTEQVRGDFNLTAEELEAHAAERKKRFLELKAINNSNWHYRQMATNYDAYITAANERVYRSRANNPGRNTANAAKHRAIAFREKKYYCKDCELPYSSSHALLDHYKTSKHKRKLVDSDNPFFCRPCNKGLNNKSNHTRHNEGDRHIKIVAALLAAQEDDPQSVPYDLGEYTKTAQHRPRTINVNAAYFCRFCNRGYDNSSNFSRHKKNARHLKAVAAAAAARADAVGI
;
A
#
# COMPACT_ATOMS: atom_id res chain seq x y z
N MET A 1 -15.68 29.46 46.12
CA MET A 1 -14.48 29.39 46.98
C MET A 1 -13.65 28.20 46.53
N PRO A 2 -12.35 28.34 46.22
CA PRO A 2 -11.60 29.54 45.82
C PRO A 2 -11.61 29.75 44.29
N LEU A 3 -11.33 30.99 43.86
CA LEU A 3 -11.35 31.48 42.47
C LEU A 3 -9.92 31.52 41.92
N ILE A 4 -9.75 31.33 40.60
CA ILE A 4 -8.47 31.29 39.86
C ILE A 4 -7.71 32.65 39.86
N THR A 5 -8.15 33.66 40.61
CA THR A 5 -7.64 35.04 40.52
C THR A 5 -6.41 35.36 41.37
N ASP A 6 -5.92 34.46 42.22
CA ASP A 6 -4.77 34.76 43.11
C ASP A 6 -3.38 34.56 42.48
N PHE A 7 -3.30 34.36 41.16
CA PHE A 7 -2.02 34.11 40.46
C PHE A 7 -1.17 35.36 40.17
N PHE A 8 -1.65 36.59 40.37
CA PHE A 8 -0.88 37.79 40.04
C PHE A 8 -1.15 38.99 40.98
N THR A 9 -0.27 39.24 41.96
CA THR A 9 0.29 40.57 42.34
C THR A 9 1.22 40.45 43.57
N PRO A 10 2.33 41.22 43.66
CA PRO A 10 3.22 41.20 44.80
C PRO A 10 2.93 42.37 45.76
N SER A 11 2.67 42.13 47.06
CA SER A 11 3.13 43.05 48.10
C SER A 11 3.04 42.48 49.52
N THR A 12 4.11 42.78 50.24
CA THR A 12 4.38 42.72 51.68
C THR A 12 3.18 42.94 52.63
N LYS A 13 3.00 42.02 53.59
CA LYS A 13 3.12 42.27 55.04
C LYS A 13 2.91 40.99 55.85
N THR A 14 3.75 40.84 56.86
CA THR A 14 3.77 39.80 57.90
C THR A 14 2.49 39.75 58.72
N VAL A 15 1.98 38.54 59.04
CA VAL A 15 1.57 38.08 60.38
C VAL A 15 1.27 36.57 60.32
N THR A 16 1.73 35.91 61.38
CA THR A 16 1.91 34.47 61.63
C THR A 16 0.58 33.71 61.84
N THR A 17 0.43 32.51 61.26
CA THR A 17 0.19 31.20 61.96
C THR A 17 -0.38 30.09 61.05
N SER A 18 0.47 29.07 60.83
CA SER A 18 0.24 27.62 60.64
C SER A 18 -0.98 27.09 59.85
N LYS A 19 -0.72 26.67 58.61
CA LYS A 19 -0.91 25.31 58.04
C LYS A 19 -0.17 25.27 56.69
N PRO A 20 0.45 24.15 56.27
CA PRO A 20 1.12 24.09 54.98
C PRO A 20 0.03 24.07 53.89
N VAL A 21 -0.21 25.22 53.28
CA VAL A 21 -0.91 25.32 52.01
C VAL A 21 0.04 24.74 50.98
N THR A 22 -0.28 23.56 50.47
CA THR A 22 0.39 22.99 49.31
C THR A 22 0.21 23.98 48.16
N THR A 23 1.27 24.72 47.83
CA THR A 23 1.32 25.53 46.62
C THR A 23 1.10 24.59 45.43
N PRO A 24 0.13 24.84 44.54
CA PRO A 24 0.02 24.06 43.32
C PRO A 24 1.31 24.22 42.53
N GLU A 25 1.90 23.09 42.13
CA GLU A 25 3.11 23.12 41.30
C GLU A 25 2.85 23.92 40.02
N PRO A 26 3.83 24.68 39.51
CA PRO A 26 3.67 25.40 38.25
C PRO A 26 3.37 24.39 37.15
N VAL A 27 2.32 24.65 36.36
CA VAL A 27 1.96 23.79 35.23
C VAL A 27 3.14 23.72 34.28
N SER A 28 3.68 22.51 34.09
CA SER A 28 4.98 22.32 33.43
C SER A 28 4.83 22.16 31.91
N THR A 29 3.65 21.74 31.45
CA THR A 29 3.38 21.47 30.03
C THR A 29 2.04 22.04 29.56
N ILE A 30 1.94 22.28 28.25
CA ILE A 30 0.67 22.66 27.61
C ILE A 30 -0.41 21.58 27.76
N MET A 31 0.00 20.31 27.78
CA MET A 31 -0.92 19.18 27.97
C MET A 31 -1.64 19.29 29.31
N GLU A 32 -0.88 19.41 30.41
CA GLU A 32 -1.42 19.56 31.76
C GLU A 32 -2.35 20.77 31.85
N PHE A 33 -1.94 21.92 31.33
CA PHE A 33 -2.74 23.15 31.35
C PHE A 33 -4.08 22.95 30.66
N MET A 34 -4.06 22.42 29.43
CA MET A 34 -5.27 22.24 28.63
C MET A 34 -6.19 21.17 29.20
N MET A 35 -5.65 20.12 29.85
CA MET A 35 -6.47 19.13 30.55
C MET A 35 -7.13 19.73 31.80
N ILE A 36 -6.41 20.49 32.61
CA ILE A 36 -6.98 21.19 33.78
C ILE A 36 -8.10 22.14 33.33
N LEU A 37 -7.84 22.96 32.30
CA LEU A 37 -8.80 23.92 31.80
C LEU A 37 -10.03 23.23 31.19
N THR A 38 -9.84 22.13 30.46
CA THR A 38 -10.95 21.33 29.91
C THR A 38 -11.75 20.66 31.02
N TRP A 39 -11.09 20.19 32.08
CA TRP A 39 -11.77 19.62 33.23
C TRP A 39 -12.61 20.69 33.94
N ALA A 40 -12.06 21.88 34.17
CA ALA A 40 -12.81 23.01 34.72
C ALA A 40 -14.01 23.38 33.84
N CYS A 41 -13.82 23.44 32.51
CA CYS A 41 -14.89 23.66 31.54
C CYS A 41 -16.03 22.65 31.72
N LEU A 42 -15.70 21.36 31.86
CA LEU A 42 -16.68 20.32 32.07
C LEU A 42 -17.32 20.39 33.47
N SER A 43 -16.55 20.54 34.54
CA SER A 43 -17.04 20.52 35.92
C SER A 43 -17.93 21.71 36.26
N GLU A 44 -17.56 22.91 35.81
CA GLU A 44 -18.29 24.15 36.08
C GLU A 44 -19.55 24.29 35.20
N THR A 45 -19.59 23.62 34.04
CA THR A 45 -20.80 23.60 33.20
C THR A 45 -21.88 22.74 33.86
N PRO A 46 -23.10 23.27 34.11
CA PRO A 46 -24.21 22.52 34.69
C PRO A 46 -24.60 21.30 33.84
N TYR A 47 -25.11 20.25 34.49
CA TYR A 47 -25.44 18.98 33.82
C TYR A 47 -26.46 19.12 32.68
N TYR A 48 -27.39 20.08 32.76
CA TYR A 48 -28.39 20.32 31.72
C TYR A 48 -27.84 21.09 30.50
N SER A 49 -26.61 21.61 30.59
CA SER A 49 -25.93 22.37 29.52
C SER A 49 -24.77 21.59 28.91
N LYS A 50 -24.66 20.29 29.18
CA LYS A 50 -23.66 19.39 28.60
C LYS A 50 -24.21 17.99 28.41
N ASN A 51 -23.61 17.24 27.49
CA ASN A 51 -23.95 15.84 27.26
C ASN A 51 -23.58 14.96 28.47
N LEU A 52 -24.46 14.05 28.88
CA LEU A 52 -24.21 13.16 30.03
C LEU A 52 -23.01 12.22 29.80
N LEU A 53 -22.64 11.96 28.55
CA LEU A 53 -21.47 11.14 28.21
C LEU A 53 -20.18 11.69 28.83
N PHE A 54 -20.04 13.01 28.99
CA PHE A 54 -18.86 13.57 29.66
C PHE A 54 -18.74 13.08 31.10
N ALA A 55 -19.83 13.08 31.86
CA ALA A 55 -19.83 12.60 33.24
C ALA A 55 -19.69 11.07 33.35
N MET A 56 -20.14 10.33 32.34
CA MET A 56 -20.02 8.87 32.30
C MET A 56 -18.58 8.41 32.04
N PHE A 57 -17.85 9.10 31.14
CA PHE A 57 -16.54 8.63 30.66
C PHE A 57 -15.35 9.44 31.17
N PHE A 58 -15.54 10.73 31.51
CA PHE A 58 -14.52 11.55 32.16
C PHE A 58 -14.84 11.66 33.65
N THR A 59 -14.54 10.60 34.39
CA THR A 59 -14.82 10.49 35.83
C THR A 59 -13.83 11.28 36.69
N SER A 60 -12.64 11.55 36.18
CA SER A 60 -11.62 12.39 36.82
C SER A 60 -10.75 13.09 35.78
N LEU A 61 -10.05 14.15 36.21
CA LEU A 61 -9.00 14.80 35.41
C LEU A 61 -7.94 13.80 34.94
N GLN A 62 -7.56 12.86 35.81
CA GLN A 62 -6.56 11.84 35.49
C GLN A 62 -7.01 10.94 34.34
N VAL A 63 -8.25 10.44 34.37
CA VAL A 63 -8.80 9.59 33.29
C VAL A 63 -8.83 10.35 31.96
N MET A 64 -9.23 11.62 31.98
CA MET A 64 -9.23 12.45 30.77
C MET A 64 -7.81 12.69 30.23
N ALA A 65 -6.84 12.91 31.11
CA ALA A 65 -5.44 13.08 30.74
C ALA A 65 -4.81 11.78 30.21
N GLU A 66 -5.14 10.63 30.77
CA GLU A 66 -4.72 9.31 30.29
C GLU A 66 -5.22 9.07 28.86
N ILE A 67 -6.51 9.35 28.59
CA ILE A 67 -7.10 9.25 27.24
C ILE A 67 -6.38 10.19 26.25
N ALA A 68 -6.08 11.42 26.67
CA ALA A 68 -5.33 12.37 25.84
C ALA A 68 -3.90 11.89 25.54
N GLY A 69 -3.24 11.27 26.54
CA GLY A 69 -1.92 10.67 26.41
C GLY A 69 -1.89 9.48 25.47
N GLU A 70 -2.82 8.53 25.62
CA GLU A 70 -2.97 7.37 24.74
C GLU A 70 -3.25 7.78 23.29
N ALA A 71 -4.07 8.83 23.10
CA ALA A 71 -4.35 9.39 21.79
C ALA A 71 -3.14 10.11 21.16
N SER A 72 -2.06 10.32 21.91
CA SER A 72 -0.91 11.13 21.52
C SER A 72 -1.33 12.53 21.08
N LEU A 73 -2.16 13.19 21.90
CA LEU A 73 -2.67 14.53 21.62
C LEU A 73 -1.52 15.54 21.54
N GLU A 74 -1.45 16.26 20.42
CA GLU A 74 -0.48 17.31 20.17
C GLU A 74 -1.18 18.67 20.12
N PHE A 75 -0.61 19.65 20.83
CA PHE A 75 -1.01 21.05 20.73
C PHE A 75 -0.06 21.82 19.81
N VAL A 76 -0.55 22.89 19.21
CA VAL A 76 0.28 23.78 18.37
C VAL A 76 1.42 24.40 19.19
N PRO A 77 2.65 24.51 18.63
CA PRO A 77 3.74 25.23 19.29
C PRO A 77 3.37 26.69 19.57
N GLY A 78 3.88 27.24 20.66
CA GLY A 78 3.58 28.60 21.12
C GLY A 78 2.23 28.78 21.81
N LEU A 79 1.36 27.75 21.86
CA LEU A 79 0.09 27.84 22.56
C LEU A 79 0.28 28.08 24.07
N LEU A 80 1.31 27.48 24.68
CA LEU A 80 1.62 27.67 26.10
C LEU A 80 1.94 29.13 26.42
N ASP A 81 2.78 29.76 25.59
CA ASP A 81 3.14 31.16 25.74
C ASP A 81 1.92 32.07 25.62
N VAL A 82 1.00 31.74 24.69
CA VAL A 82 -0.25 32.48 24.52
C VAL A 82 -1.15 32.37 25.75
N VAL A 83 -1.39 31.16 26.26
CA VAL A 83 -2.32 30.98 27.41
C VAL A 83 -1.74 31.47 28.74
N GLN A 84 -0.42 31.62 28.84
CA GLN A 84 0.23 32.23 30.01
C GLN A 84 0.33 33.76 29.90
N SER A 85 0.04 34.33 28.74
CA SER A 85 0.11 35.77 28.50
C SER A 85 -1.11 36.52 29.06
N VAL A 86 -0.86 37.63 29.75
CA VAL A 86 -1.90 38.59 30.15
C VAL A 86 -2.48 39.36 28.96
N VAL A 87 -1.71 39.45 27.87
CA VAL A 87 -2.14 40.09 26.61
C VAL A 87 -2.88 39.04 25.77
N PRO A 88 -4.08 39.34 25.27
CA PRO A 88 -4.84 38.40 24.45
C PRO A 88 -4.14 38.11 23.11
N PRO A 89 -4.38 36.93 22.51
CA PRO A 89 -3.83 36.60 21.20
C PRO A 89 -4.41 37.54 20.13
N THR A 90 -3.56 37.96 19.21
CA THR A 90 -3.98 38.69 18.01
C THR A 90 -4.47 37.71 16.94
N ILE A 91 -5.14 38.21 15.91
CA ILE A 91 -5.57 37.45 14.75
C ILE A 91 -4.39 36.87 13.97
N GLU A 92 -3.21 37.47 14.10
CA GLU A 92 -1.98 36.97 13.48
C GLU A 92 -1.51 35.66 14.11
N PHE A 93 -1.70 35.45 15.42
CA PHE A 93 -1.49 34.14 16.04
C PHE A 93 -2.36 33.07 15.35
N PHE A 94 -3.65 33.34 15.18
CA PHE A 94 -4.54 32.39 14.51
C PHE A 94 -4.16 32.16 13.04
N LYS A 95 -3.63 33.18 12.36
CA LYS A 95 -3.11 33.06 10.98
C LYS A 95 -1.77 32.30 10.89
N SER A 96 -1.01 32.22 11.97
CA SER A 96 0.22 31.40 12.02
C SER A 96 -0.03 29.92 12.29
N LEU A 97 -1.26 29.53 12.64
CA LEU A 97 -1.59 28.14 12.97
C LEU A 97 -1.33 27.20 11.78
N PRO A 98 -0.80 25.99 12.02
CA PRO A 98 -0.47 25.02 10.98
C PRO A 98 -1.73 24.52 10.26
N THR A 99 -1.60 24.26 8.96
CA THR A 99 -2.69 23.71 8.15
C THR A 99 -2.86 22.21 8.41
N ALA A 100 -4.08 21.71 8.23
CA ALA A 100 -4.35 20.29 8.36
C ALA A 100 -3.75 19.44 7.22
N GLU A 101 -2.81 18.57 7.58
CA GLU A 101 -2.44 17.34 6.87
C GLU A 101 -3.63 16.38 6.67
N LEU A 102 -3.46 15.44 5.72
CA LEU A 102 -4.41 14.36 5.46
C LEU A 102 -4.42 13.36 6.64
N SER A 103 -5.57 12.74 6.90
CA SER A 103 -5.70 11.63 7.86
C SER A 103 -5.31 12.00 9.30
N GLN A 104 -5.94 13.04 9.83
CA GLN A 104 -5.84 13.39 11.25
C GLN A 104 -7.17 13.95 11.77
N TRP A 105 -7.38 13.85 13.07
CA TRP A 105 -8.43 14.60 13.76
C TRP A 105 -7.83 15.85 14.39
N GLY A 106 -8.65 16.89 14.57
CA GLY A 106 -8.16 18.17 15.06
C GLY A 106 -9.28 19.10 15.51
N VAL A 107 -8.96 19.97 16.46
CA VAL A 107 -9.70 21.22 16.68
C VAL A 107 -9.06 22.29 15.80
N TYR A 108 -9.87 22.99 15.02
CA TYR A 108 -9.44 24.00 14.07
C TYR A 108 -10.03 25.37 14.40
N ALA A 109 -9.31 26.41 13.99
CA ALA A 109 -9.76 27.78 13.97
C ALA A 109 -9.86 28.29 12.53
N ILE A 110 -10.93 29.03 12.24
CA ILE A 110 -11.17 29.71 10.96
C ILE A 110 -11.21 31.21 11.22
N VAL A 111 -10.35 31.92 10.51
CA VAL A 111 -10.31 33.39 10.53
C VAL A 111 -11.03 33.91 9.31
N LEU A 112 -12.02 34.78 9.53
CA LEU A 112 -12.71 35.49 8.47
C LEU A 112 -12.43 37.00 8.57
N LYS A 113 -12.18 37.65 7.44
CA LYS A 113 -12.00 39.10 7.37
C LYS A 113 -12.92 39.72 6.33
N LYS A 114 -13.29 40.97 6.60
CA LYS A 114 -13.98 41.88 5.68
C LYS A 114 -13.31 43.25 5.81
N PRO A 115 -12.95 43.92 4.71
CA PRO A 115 -12.33 45.24 4.77
C PRO A 115 -13.18 46.23 5.57
N GLY A 116 -12.57 46.94 6.53
CA GLY A 116 -13.26 47.92 7.37
C GLY A 116 -14.12 47.35 8.49
N CYS A 117 -14.11 46.03 8.73
CA CYS A 117 -14.83 45.39 9.82
C CYS A 117 -13.89 44.56 10.70
N SER A 118 -14.30 44.34 11.96
CA SER A 118 -13.57 43.45 12.88
C SER A 118 -13.48 42.03 12.31
N PRO A 119 -12.32 41.36 12.38
CA PRO A 119 -12.17 39.95 12.05
C PRO A 119 -13.14 39.07 12.85
N LYS A 120 -13.57 37.97 12.25
CA LYS A 120 -14.43 36.97 12.90
C LYS A 120 -13.66 35.67 13.11
N LEU A 121 -13.83 35.05 14.28
CA LEU A 121 -13.19 33.80 14.68
C LEU A 121 -14.25 32.71 14.88
N TYR A 122 -14.05 31.57 14.21
CA TYR A 122 -14.82 30.35 14.42
C TYR A 122 -13.89 29.22 14.85
N ILE A 123 -14.33 28.44 15.84
CA ILE A 123 -13.62 27.24 16.30
C ILE A 123 -14.56 26.05 16.13
N GLY A 124 -14.02 24.94 15.64
CA GLY A 124 -14.75 23.69 15.51
C GLY A 124 -13.83 22.48 15.53
N SER A 125 -14.37 21.27 15.59
CA SER A 125 -13.60 20.04 15.50
C SER A 125 -13.91 19.21 14.26
N GLY A 126 -12.93 18.41 13.83
CA GLY A 126 -13.02 17.52 12.69
C GLY A 126 -12.66 16.10 13.06
N THR A 127 -13.64 15.34 13.53
CA THR A 127 -13.46 13.97 14.05
C THR A 127 -14.10 12.89 13.15
N SER A 128 -14.28 13.17 11.86
CA SER A 128 -14.90 12.21 10.94
C SER A 128 -13.91 11.13 10.48
N THR A 129 -14.40 10.08 9.82
CA THR A 129 -13.53 9.09 9.15
C THR A 129 -12.66 9.67 8.03
N SER A 130 -13.01 10.85 7.51
CA SER A 130 -12.23 11.59 6.51
C SER A 130 -11.29 12.63 7.13
N GLY A 131 -11.27 12.73 8.47
CA GLY A 131 -10.44 13.65 9.22
C GLY A 131 -10.86 15.12 9.13
N VAL A 132 -10.06 15.99 9.76
CA VAL A 132 -10.28 17.43 9.83
C VAL A 132 -10.03 18.14 8.50
N HIS A 133 -9.11 17.63 7.68
CA HIS A 133 -8.85 18.19 6.35
C HIS A 133 -10.10 18.19 5.45
N ALA A 134 -10.86 17.08 5.45
CA ALA A 134 -12.11 16.99 4.71
C ALA A 134 -13.15 18.01 5.20
N ARG A 135 -13.22 18.24 6.51
CA ARG A 135 -14.08 19.28 7.10
C ARG A 135 -13.66 20.67 6.66
N LEU A 136 -12.37 21.00 6.68
CA LEU A 136 -11.83 22.29 6.22
C LEU A 136 -12.04 22.54 4.72
N ASN A 137 -12.08 21.48 3.90
CA ASN A 137 -12.38 21.59 2.47
C ASN A 137 -13.85 21.95 2.18
N GLN A 138 -14.79 21.58 3.06
CA GLN A 138 -16.20 21.97 2.90
C GLN A 138 -16.39 23.49 2.95
N TYR A 139 -15.58 24.18 3.78
CA TYR A 139 -15.54 25.64 3.83
C TYR A 139 -14.99 26.25 2.54
N SER A 140 -13.94 25.67 1.95
CA SER A 140 -13.39 26.12 0.66
C SER A 140 -14.40 26.00 -0.48
N GLN A 141 -15.15 24.90 -0.51
CA GLN A 141 -16.12 24.63 -1.56
C GLN A 141 -17.43 25.40 -1.36
N ARG A 142 -17.55 26.21 -0.28
CA ARG A 142 -18.77 26.91 0.12
C ARG A 142 -20.00 25.99 0.05
N CYS A 143 -19.87 24.78 0.57
CA CYS A 143 -20.97 23.83 0.59
C CYS A 143 -21.99 24.29 1.65
N LEU A 144 -22.86 25.23 1.27
CA LEU A 144 -23.71 26.01 2.19
C LEU A 144 -24.53 25.13 3.13
N SER A 145 -25.04 24.00 2.66
CA SER A 145 -25.83 23.07 3.48
C SER A 145 -25.07 22.38 4.61
N MET A 146 -23.72 22.42 4.60
CA MET A 146 -22.87 21.80 5.63
C MET A 146 -22.11 22.82 6.48
N LEU A 147 -22.30 24.13 6.25
CA LEU A 147 -21.61 25.17 6.99
C LEU A 147 -22.31 25.46 8.33
N PRO A 148 -21.55 25.77 9.39
CA PRO A 148 -22.12 26.33 10.61
C PRO A 148 -22.84 27.64 10.31
N SER A 149 -23.99 27.86 10.95
CA SER A 149 -24.85 29.03 10.70
C SER A 149 -24.12 30.37 10.89
N GLY A 150 -23.22 30.48 11.88
CA GLY A 150 -22.41 31.69 12.08
C GLY A 150 -21.43 31.96 10.92
N VAL A 151 -20.85 30.92 10.34
CA VAL A 151 -19.94 31.05 9.18
C VAL A 151 -20.72 31.37 7.91
N GLN A 152 -21.91 30.76 7.75
CA GLN A 152 -22.81 31.07 6.65
C GLN A 152 -23.26 32.55 6.70
N ALA A 153 -23.72 33.02 7.86
CA ALA A 153 -24.10 34.42 8.05
C ALA A 153 -22.93 35.37 7.77
N ALA A 154 -21.71 35.03 8.19
CA ALA A 154 -20.53 35.82 7.86
C ALA A 154 -20.26 35.88 6.34
N PHE A 155 -20.47 34.79 5.60
CA PHE A 155 -20.35 34.82 4.13
C PHE A 155 -21.43 35.69 3.48
N GLU A 156 -22.66 35.63 3.97
CA GLU A 156 -23.77 36.48 3.51
C GLU A 156 -23.48 37.96 3.80
N ASP A 157 -22.85 38.27 4.93
CA ASP A 157 -22.36 39.61 5.29
C ASP A 157 -21.14 40.08 4.47
N GLY A 158 -20.60 39.24 3.57
CA GLY A 158 -19.46 39.58 2.70
C GLY A 158 -18.08 39.35 3.32
N TYR A 159 -17.97 38.58 4.41
CA TYR A 159 -16.67 38.13 4.91
C TYR A 159 -16.06 37.04 4.02
N ALA A 160 -14.74 36.93 4.03
CA ALA A 160 -14.00 35.85 3.38
C ALA A 160 -13.08 35.14 4.38
N ILE A 161 -12.95 33.82 4.25
CA ILE A 161 -11.98 33.05 5.03
C ILE A 161 -10.57 33.42 4.56
N THR A 162 -9.75 33.92 5.48
CA THR A 162 -8.34 34.24 5.21
C THR A 162 -7.39 33.15 5.67
N HIS A 163 -7.74 32.40 6.72
CA HIS A 163 -6.90 31.32 7.25
C HIS A 163 -7.70 30.20 7.89
N ARG A 164 -7.11 29.00 7.88
CA ARG A 164 -7.64 27.78 8.51
C ARG A 164 -6.48 27.04 9.13
N GLY A 165 -6.45 26.94 10.45
CA GLY A 165 -5.36 26.29 11.16
C GLY A 165 -5.82 25.40 12.29
N LEU A 166 -4.94 24.51 12.76
CA LEU A 166 -5.19 23.59 13.86
C LEU A 166 -4.68 24.14 15.18
N LEU A 167 -5.49 23.96 16.24
CA LEU A 167 -5.12 24.26 17.64
C LEU A 167 -4.54 23.02 18.33
N CYS A 168 -5.12 21.85 18.06
CA CYS A 168 -4.62 20.56 18.49
C CYS A 168 -4.99 19.46 17.50
N ARG A 169 -4.27 18.34 17.56
CA ARG A 169 -4.44 17.21 16.65
C ARG A 169 -4.09 15.86 17.26
N ILE A 170 -4.63 14.81 16.66
CA ILE A 170 -4.20 13.42 16.83
C ILE A 170 -4.14 12.73 15.46
N ALA A 171 -3.34 11.67 15.34
CA ALA A 171 -3.45 10.74 14.23
C ALA A 171 -4.87 10.13 14.17
N MET A 172 -5.25 9.55 13.02
CA MET A 172 -6.54 8.85 12.92
C MET A 172 -6.64 7.77 14.01
N PRO A 173 -7.61 7.88 14.93
CA PRO A 173 -7.74 6.89 15.98
C PRO A 173 -8.23 5.56 15.43
N THR A 174 -7.87 4.50 16.13
CA THR A 174 -8.44 3.18 15.89
C THR A 174 -9.95 3.20 16.20
N PRO A 175 -10.75 2.33 15.57
CA PRO A 175 -12.17 2.18 15.90
C PRO A 175 -12.46 2.01 17.40
N ALA A 176 -11.60 1.29 18.14
CA ALA A 176 -11.73 1.10 19.57
C ALA A 176 -11.67 2.43 20.36
N CYS A 177 -10.68 3.29 20.08
CA CYS A 177 -10.50 4.55 20.81
C CYS A 177 -11.34 5.71 20.23
N ALA A 178 -11.89 5.55 19.03
CA ALA A 178 -12.59 6.59 18.30
C ALA A 178 -13.76 7.26 19.07
N PRO A 179 -14.61 6.56 19.85
CA PRO A 179 -15.68 7.20 20.61
C PRO A 179 -15.16 8.14 21.70
N LEU A 180 -14.21 7.67 22.53
CA LEU A 180 -13.64 8.45 23.63
C LEU A 180 -12.80 9.63 23.11
N ASN A 181 -11.98 9.39 22.08
CA ASN A 181 -11.23 10.48 21.46
C ASN A 181 -12.17 11.52 20.85
N ARG A 182 -13.29 11.11 20.25
CA ARG A 182 -14.27 12.09 19.75
C ARG A 182 -14.89 12.90 20.89
N LEU A 183 -15.24 12.25 22.00
CA LEU A 183 -15.76 12.93 23.18
C LEU A 183 -14.76 13.97 23.71
N LEU A 184 -13.47 13.60 23.77
CA LEU A 184 -12.39 14.51 24.18
C LEU A 184 -12.29 15.74 23.25
N PHE A 185 -12.35 15.53 21.93
CA PHE A 185 -12.28 16.63 20.97
C PHE A 185 -13.48 17.58 21.03
N ILE A 186 -14.67 17.09 21.37
CA ILE A 186 -15.85 17.94 21.60
C ILE A 186 -15.67 18.77 22.86
N ALA A 187 -15.12 18.19 23.93
CA ALA A 187 -14.77 18.95 25.15
C ALA A 187 -13.72 20.02 24.85
N LEU A 188 -12.64 19.66 24.14
CA LEU A 188 -11.59 20.59 23.72
C LEU A 188 -12.12 21.71 22.80
N GLU A 189 -13.04 21.40 21.89
CA GLU A 189 -13.69 22.40 21.04
C GLU A 189 -14.42 23.45 21.88
N ALA A 190 -15.18 23.03 22.90
CA ALA A 190 -15.84 23.95 23.82
C ALA A 190 -14.82 24.74 24.64
N THR A 191 -13.80 24.07 25.19
CA THR A 191 -12.72 24.73 25.96
C THR A 191 -12.06 25.82 25.13
N PHE A 192 -11.66 25.53 23.89
CA PHE A 192 -11.05 26.51 23.01
C PHE A 192 -12.03 27.63 22.60
N GLY A 193 -13.29 27.27 22.35
CA GLY A 193 -14.35 28.23 22.06
C GLY A 193 -14.55 29.24 23.20
N PHE A 194 -14.48 28.79 24.46
CA PHE A 194 -14.60 29.64 25.64
C PHE A 194 -13.31 30.40 25.95
N LEU A 195 -12.17 29.72 25.91
CA LEU A 195 -10.83 30.26 26.15
C LEU A 195 -10.54 31.48 25.27
N PHE A 196 -10.77 31.34 23.96
CA PHE A 196 -10.52 32.40 22.98
C PHE A 196 -11.73 33.27 22.67
N TRP A 197 -12.83 33.10 23.40
CA TRP A 197 -14.09 33.82 23.18
C TRP A 197 -14.58 33.76 21.72
N ALA A 198 -14.50 32.58 21.11
CA ALA A 198 -15.00 32.36 19.75
C ALA A 198 -16.54 32.23 19.68
N MET A 199 -17.23 32.36 20.83
CA MET A 199 -18.69 32.28 20.94
C MET A 199 -19.34 33.63 20.59
N ARG A 200 -20.53 33.58 20.00
CA ARG A 200 -21.32 34.79 19.75
C ARG A 200 -21.77 35.45 21.07
N PRO A 201 -21.73 36.78 21.19
CA PRO A 201 -22.00 37.45 22.47
C PRO A 201 -23.47 37.46 22.89
N GLN A 202 -24.42 37.21 21.98
CA GLN A 202 -25.86 37.35 22.27
C GLN A 202 -26.46 36.21 23.12
N LYS A 203 -25.67 35.20 23.50
CA LYS A 203 -26.15 34.04 24.26
C LYS A 203 -25.26 33.84 25.49
N GLU A 204 -25.87 33.60 26.64
CA GLU A 204 -25.14 33.20 27.83
C GLU A 204 -24.79 31.71 27.76
N TYR A 205 -23.56 31.39 28.18
CA TYR A 205 -23.02 30.04 28.22
C TYR A 205 -22.59 29.74 29.65
N PRO A 206 -23.32 28.88 30.38
CA PRO A 206 -22.96 28.51 31.74
C PRO A 206 -21.55 27.93 31.84
N GLY A 207 -20.77 28.34 32.85
CA GLY A 207 -19.38 27.89 33.08
C GLY A 207 -18.32 28.58 32.21
N MET A 208 -18.72 29.36 31.21
CA MET A 208 -17.81 30.04 30.29
C MET A 208 -16.94 31.11 30.97
N ASP A 209 -17.48 31.79 31.99
CA ASP A 209 -16.78 32.81 32.77
C ASP A 209 -15.57 32.27 33.54
N LYS A 210 -15.54 30.95 33.79
CA LYS A 210 -14.44 30.26 34.48
C LYS A 210 -13.31 29.82 33.55
N VAL A 211 -13.60 29.73 32.25
CA VAL A 211 -12.67 29.20 31.23
C VAL A 211 -12.01 30.31 30.42
N ARG A 212 -12.67 31.47 30.28
CA ARG A 212 -12.10 32.63 29.59
C ARG A 212 -10.90 33.19 30.37
N LEU A 213 -9.82 33.51 29.65
CA LEU A 213 -8.64 34.15 30.25
C LEU A 213 -8.62 35.67 30.09
N TRP A 214 -9.27 36.18 29.04
CA TRP A 214 -9.27 37.60 28.70
C TRP A 214 -10.67 38.19 28.70
N ASP A 215 -10.75 39.50 28.93
CA ASP A 215 -11.99 40.25 28.79
C ASP A 215 -12.39 40.29 27.29
N PRO A 216 -13.62 39.92 26.93
CA PRO A 216 -14.11 40.01 25.55
C PRO A 216 -13.97 41.40 24.92
N ALA A 217 -14.02 42.46 25.74
CA ALA A 217 -13.98 43.85 25.26
C ALA A 217 -12.60 44.26 24.72
N ILE A 218 -11.52 43.55 25.10
CA ILE A 218 -10.15 43.86 24.65
C ILE A 218 -9.70 43.02 23.45
N LEU A 219 -10.53 42.10 22.97
CA LEU A 219 -10.21 41.26 21.81
C LEU A 219 -10.37 42.04 20.51
N GLU A 220 -9.41 41.89 19.60
CA GLU A 220 -9.45 42.54 18.28
C GLU A 220 -10.37 41.82 17.27
N TYR A 221 -11.05 40.76 17.68
CA TYR A 221 -11.88 39.92 16.82
C TYR A 221 -13.19 39.53 17.53
N GLU A 222 -14.19 39.13 16.74
CA GLU A 222 -15.50 38.69 17.22
C GLU A 222 -15.70 37.18 17.05
N GLY A 223 -16.23 36.53 18.08
CA GLY A 223 -16.62 35.12 18.03
C GLY A 223 -17.93 34.89 17.27
N ILE A 224 -18.01 33.81 16.47
CA ILE A 224 -19.22 33.47 15.69
C ILE A 224 -19.77 32.06 15.92
N CYS A 225 -19.24 31.31 16.89
CA CYS A 225 -19.82 30.02 17.29
C CYS A 225 -21.19 30.22 17.93
N THR A 226 -22.22 29.52 17.43
CA THR A 226 -23.62 29.79 17.80
C THR A 226 -24.11 29.02 19.03
N HIS A 227 -23.44 27.92 19.36
CA HIS A 227 -23.74 27.06 20.50
C HIS A 227 -22.44 26.41 21.01
N SER A 228 -22.46 25.94 22.26
CA SER A 228 -21.36 25.15 22.81
C SER A 228 -21.48 23.72 22.30
N SER A 229 -20.34 23.18 21.85
CA SER A 229 -20.23 21.79 21.43
C SER A 229 -20.56 20.80 22.56
N LEU A 230 -20.50 21.23 23.83
CA LEU A 230 -20.92 20.41 24.98
C LEU A 230 -22.38 19.97 24.91
N THR A 231 -23.24 20.74 24.24
CA THR A 231 -24.67 20.43 24.09
C THR A 231 -24.98 19.53 22.91
N GLU A 232 -23.98 19.20 22.09
CA GLU A 232 -24.17 18.41 20.88
C GLU A 232 -24.38 16.92 21.18
N GLN A 233 -25.01 16.23 20.23
CA GLN A 233 -25.06 14.78 20.25
C GLN A 233 -23.71 14.21 19.80
N VAL A 234 -23.08 13.43 20.67
CA VAL A 234 -21.80 12.79 20.36
C VAL A 234 -22.04 11.49 19.61
N ARG A 235 -21.46 11.38 18.41
CA ARG A 235 -21.53 10.18 17.58
C ARG A 235 -20.51 9.15 18.03
N GLY A 236 -20.95 7.95 18.39
CA GLY A 236 -20.07 6.83 18.73
C GLY A 236 -20.85 5.71 19.39
N ASP A 237 -20.38 4.48 19.23
CA ASP A 237 -21.00 3.31 19.83
C ASP A 237 -20.39 3.07 21.23
N PHE A 238 -20.69 3.98 22.17
CA PHE A 238 -20.10 4.01 23.53
C PHE A 238 -20.41 2.79 24.40
N ASN A 239 -21.40 1.99 24.02
CA ASN A 239 -21.82 0.80 24.76
C ASN A 239 -21.13 -0.49 24.28
N LEU A 240 -20.27 -0.40 23.26
CA LEU A 240 -19.56 -1.55 22.70
C LEU A 240 -18.15 -1.65 23.29
N THR A 241 -17.66 -2.88 23.43
CA THR A 241 -16.27 -3.16 23.79
C THR A 241 -15.32 -2.79 22.65
N ALA A 242 -14.02 -2.66 22.96
CA ALA A 242 -12.99 -2.38 21.96
C ALA A 242 -12.99 -3.41 20.81
N GLU A 243 -13.15 -4.69 21.12
CA GLU A 243 -13.19 -5.78 20.13
C GLU A 243 -14.43 -5.69 19.23
N GLU A 244 -15.59 -5.39 19.80
CA GLU A 244 -16.84 -5.20 19.04
C GLU A 244 -16.77 -3.97 18.14
N LEU A 245 -16.14 -2.87 18.60
CA LEU A 245 -15.94 -1.67 17.80
C LEU A 245 -15.07 -1.95 16.56
N GLU A 246 -13.99 -2.70 16.73
CA GLU A 246 -13.12 -3.12 15.63
C GLU A 246 -13.86 -4.05 14.65
N ALA A 247 -14.58 -5.05 15.17
CA ALA A 247 -15.37 -5.97 14.35
C ALA A 247 -16.45 -5.23 13.55
N HIS A 248 -17.18 -4.30 14.19
CA HIS A 248 -18.21 -3.51 13.54
C HIS A 248 -17.62 -2.55 12.48
N ALA A 249 -16.43 -1.98 12.73
CA ALA A 249 -15.73 -1.18 11.74
C ALA A 249 -15.26 -2.01 10.53
N ALA A 250 -14.76 -3.23 10.76
CA ALA A 250 -14.37 -4.16 9.70
C ALA A 250 -15.58 -4.55 8.83
N GLU A 251 -16.71 -4.86 9.45
CA GLU A 251 -17.96 -5.20 8.73
C GLU A 251 -18.50 -4.01 7.94
N ARG A 252 -18.54 -2.81 8.54
CA ARG A 252 -18.92 -1.58 7.82
C ARG A 252 -18.02 -1.32 6.60
N LYS A 253 -16.72 -1.56 6.74
CA LYS A 253 -15.75 -1.42 5.64
C LYS A 253 -16.01 -2.45 4.53
N LYS A 254 -16.27 -3.71 4.89
CA LYS A 254 -16.61 -4.77 3.94
C LYS A 254 -17.88 -4.43 3.17
N ARG A 255 -18.96 -4.09 3.86
CA ARG A 255 -20.24 -3.68 3.26
C ARG A 255 -20.08 -2.46 2.36
N PHE A 256 -19.27 -1.47 2.76
CA PHE A 256 -18.97 -0.31 1.92
C PHE A 256 -18.29 -0.71 0.61
N LEU A 257 -17.30 -1.61 0.66
CA LEU A 257 -16.60 -2.08 -0.54
C LEU A 257 -17.52 -2.89 -1.47
N GLU A 258 -18.39 -3.72 -0.91
CA GLU A 258 -19.40 -4.48 -1.67
C GLU A 258 -20.40 -3.54 -2.37
N LEU A 259 -20.99 -2.60 -1.61
CA LEU A 259 -21.90 -1.60 -2.17
C LEU A 259 -21.21 -0.73 -3.23
N LYS A 260 -19.95 -0.34 -3.01
CA LYS A 260 -19.16 0.40 -3.98
C LYS A 260 -18.95 -0.41 -5.27
N ALA A 261 -18.68 -1.71 -5.17
CA ALA A 261 -18.55 -2.58 -6.33
C ALA A 261 -19.88 -2.72 -7.10
N ILE A 262 -20.99 -2.92 -6.39
CA ILE A 262 -22.34 -2.98 -6.98
C ILE A 262 -22.68 -1.66 -7.68
N ASN A 263 -22.47 -0.53 -7.00
CA ASN A 263 -22.77 0.78 -7.55
C ASN A 263 -21.90 1.10 -8.77
N ASN A 264 -20.64 0.71 -8.78
CA ASN A 264 -19.77 0.87 -9.93
C ASN A 264 -20.25 0.03 -11.12
N SER A 265 -20.64 -1.23 -10.90
CA SER A 265 -21.22 -2.09 -11.94
C SER A 265 -22.53 -1.53 -12.48
N ASN A 266 -23.43 -1.09 -11.58
CA ASN A 266 -24.69 -0.47 -11.97
C ASN A 266 -24.47 0.82 -12.76
N TRP A 267 -23.51 1.65 -12.37
CA TRP A 267 -23.13 2.85 -13.12
C TRP A 267 -22.61 2.49 -14.51
N HIS A 268 -21.75 1.46 -14.62
CA HIS A 268 -21.26 0.97 -15.91
C HIS A 268 -22.41 0.49 -16.81
N TYR A 269 -23.32 -0.34 -16.29
CA TYR A 269 -24.48 -0.81 -17.05
C TYR A 269 -25.40 0.34 -17.47
N ARG A 270 -25.61 1.35 -16.61
CA ARG A 270 -26.36 2.56 -16.97
C ARG A 270 -25.69 3.32 -18.11
N GLN A 271 -24.36 3.51 -18.06
CA GLN A 271 -23.63 4.16 -19.15
C GLN A 271 -23.70 3.35 -20.46
N MET A 272 -23.60 2.02 -20.39
CA MET A 272 -23.79 1.14 -21.55
C MET A 272 -25.18 1.28 -22.17
N ALA A 273 -26.23 1.45 -21.36
CA ALA A 273 -27.60 1.55 -21.84
C ALA A 273 -27.94 2.94 -22.42
N THR A 274 -27.44 4.03 -21.83
CA THR A 274 -27.85 5.39 -22.20
C THR A 274 -26.82 6.18 -23.00
N ASN A 275 -25.55 5.79 -22.96
CA ASN A 275 -24.44 6.58 -23.50
C ASN A 275 -23.30 5.69 -24.03
N TYR A 276 -23.64 4.62 -24.74
CA TYR A 276 -22.69 3.59 -25.18
C TYR A 276 -21.50 4.18 -25.96
N ASP A 277 -21.75 4.88 -27.07
CA ASP A 277 -20.71 5.31 -28.00
C ASP A 277 -19.71 6.28 -27.34
N ALA A 278 -20.21 7.30 -26.63
CA ALA A 278 -19.34 8.26 -25.98
C ALA A 278 -18.57 7.62 -24.81
N TYR A 279 -19.23 6.74 -24.02
CA TYR A 279 -18.57 6.06 -22.92
C TYR A 279 -17.44 5.13 -23.40
N ILE A 280 -17.70 4.32 -24.43
CA ILE A 280 -16.70 3.39 -25.00
C ILE A 280 -15.56 4.17 -25.64
N THR A 281 -15.85 5.24 -26.37
CA THR A 281 -14.83 6.11 -26.97
C THR A 281 -13.92 6.69 -25.89
N ALA A 282 -14.49 7.30 -24.84
CA ALA A 282 -13.73 7.84 -23.72
C ALA A 282 -12.96 6.74 -22.96
N ALA A 283 -13.50 5.53 -22.85
CA ALA A 283 -12.80 4.40 -22.25
C ALA A 283 -11.57 3.98 -23.06
N ASN A 284 -11.71 3.88 -24.38
CA ASN A 284 -10.60 3.57 -25.29
C ASN A 284 -9.53 4.65 -25.24
N GLU A 285 -9.89 5.93 -25.26
CA GLU A 285 -8.95 7.05 -25.12
C GLU A 285 -8.13 6.96 -23.82
N ARG A 286 -8.77 6.63 -22.69
CA ARG A 286 -8.05 6.42 -21.42
C ARG A 286 -7.05 5.27 -21.52
N VAL A 287 -7.40 4.17 -22.19
CA VAL A 287 -6.49 3.03 -22.40
C VAL A 287 -5.32 3.42 -23.29
N TYR A 288 -5.56 4.15 -24.38
CA TYR A 288 -4.50 4.65 -25.26
C TYR A 288 -3.55 5.59 -24.52
N ARG A 289 -4.09 6.56 -23.76
CA ARG A 289 -3.29 7.48 -22.93
C ARG A 289 -2.44 6.73 -21.90
N SER A 290 -3.01 5.73 -21.23
CA SER A 290 -2.28 4.89 -20.26
C SER A 290 -1.14 4.12 -20.90
N ARG A 291 -1.35 3.54 -22.09
CA ARG A 291 -0.32 2.81 -22.85
C ARG A 291 0.78 3.74 -23.35
N ALA A 292 0.44 4.94 -23.82
CA ALA A 292 1.40 5.95 -24.25
C ALA A 292 2.27 6.44 -23.08
N ASN A 293 1.66 6.71 -21.92
CA ASN A 293 2.38 7.17 -20.74
C ASN A 293 3.21 6.06 -20.05
N ASN A 294 2.96 4.78 -20.35
CA ASN A 294 3.63 3.65 -19.71
C ASN A 294 4.05 2.58 -20.74
N PRO A 295 4.96 2.91 -21.66
CA PRO A 295 5.43 1.95 -22.67
C PRO A 295 6.08 0.75 -21.97
N GLY A 296 5.73 -0.47 -22.40
CA GLY A 296 6.30 -1.71 -21.86
C GLY A 296 5.65 -2.27 -20.59
N ARG A 297 4.78 -1.52 -19.89
CA ARG A 297 4.07 -2.01 -18.69
C ARG A 297 3.27 -3.30 -18.98
N ASN A 298 2.57 -3.34 -20.11
CA ASN A 298 1.77 -4.51 -20.49
C ASN A 298 2.65 -5.73 -20.76
N THR A 299 3.80 -5.54 -21.42
CA THR A 299 4.77 -6.61 -21.68
C THR A 299 5.36 -7.15 -20.39
N ALA A 300 5.74 -6.26 -19.46
CA ALA A 300 6.25 -6.64 -18.15
C ALA A 300 5.20 -7.41 -17.34
N ASN A 301 3.95 -6.95 -17.32
CA ASN A 301 2.85 -7.63 -16.66
C ASN A 301 2.60 -9.02 -17.27
N ALA A 302 2.57 -9.12 -18.60
CA ALA A 302 2.41 -10.40 -19.29
C ALA A 302 3.57 -11.38 -19.00
N ALA A 303 4.80 -10.90 -18.90
CA ALA A 303 5.96 -11.71 -18.49
C ALA A 303 5.82 -12.19 -17.04
N LYS A 304 5.43 -11.30 -16.12
CA LYS A 304 5.17 -11.63 -14.71
C LYS A 304 4.08 -12.69 -14.56
N HIS A 305 2.95 -12.54 -15.26
CA HIS A 305 1.87 -13.52 -15.23
C HIS A 305 2.30 -14.89 -15.78
N ARG A 306 3.08 -14.92 -16.87
CA ARG A 306 3.65 -16.17 -17.41
C ARG A 306 4.60 -16.86 -16.43
N ALA A 307 5.45 -16.10 -15.74
CA ALA A 307 6.35 -16.63 -14.73
C ALA A 307 5.60 -17.20 -13.51
N ILE A 308 4.58 -16.50 -13.02
CA ILE A 308 3.73 -16.98 -11.93
C ILE A 308 2.99 -18.26 -12.34
N ALA A 309 2.34 -18.28 -13.50
CA ALA A 309 1.63 -19.46 -13.99
C ALA A 309 2.56 -20.68 -14.15
N PHE A 310 3.79 -20.46 -14.59
CA PHE A 310 4.80 -21.51 -14.67
C PHE A 310 5.21 -22.02 -13.28
N ARG A 311 5.48 -21.13 -12.32
CA ARG A 311 5.84 -21.46 -10.94
C ARG A 311 4.73 -22.20 -10.20
N GLU A 312 3.48 -21.76 -10.38
CA GLU A 312 2.28 -22.38 -9.81
C GLU A 312 1.85 -23.64 -10.57
N LYS A 313 2.57 -24.02 -11.64
CA LYS A 313 2.24 -25.14 -12.54
C LYS A 313 0.78 -25.12 -13.00
N LYS A 314 0.21 -23.92 -13.21
CA LYS A 314 -1.21 -23.73 -13.58
C LYS A 314 -1.57 -24.46 -14.87
N TYR A 315 -0.62 -24.53 -15.81
CA TYR A 315 -0.76 -25.29 -17.05
C TYR A 315 0.28 -26.42 -17.04
N TYR A 316 -0.15 -27.64 -16.72
CA TYR A 316 0.75 -28.76 -16.48
C TYR A 316 0.31 -29.99 -17.28
N CYS A 317 1.25 -30.60 -18.00
CA CYS A 317 1.03 -31.90 -18.63
C CYS A 317 1.40 -33.00 -17.65
N LYS A 318 0.42 -33.84 -17.29
CA LYS A 318 0.63 -34.96 -16.37
C LYS A 318 1.53 -36.03 -16.95
N ASP A 319 1.34 -36.41 -18.21
CA ASP A 319 2.10 -37.49 -18.85
C ASP A 319 3.56 -37.14 -19.08
N CYS A 320 3.85 -35.86 -19.36
CA CYS A 320 5.21 -35.37 -19.56
C CYS A 320 5.85 -34.78 -18.30
N GLU A 321 5.07 -34.56 -17.25
CA GLU A 321 5.45 -33.88 -16.00
C GLU A 321 6.06 -32.48 -16.21
N LEU A 322 5.61 -31.78 -17.26
CA LEU A 322 6.16 -30.48 -17.66
C LEU A 322 5.14 -29.36 -17.43
N PRO A 323 5.52 -28.28 -16.71
CA PRO A 323 4.72 -27.07 -16.63
C PRO A 323 4.95 -26.16 -17.85
N TYR A 324 3.93 -25.37 -18.18
CA TYR A 324 3.91 -24.42 -19.29
C TYR A 324 3.48 -23.04 -18.80
N SER A 325 3.99 -22.00 -19.46
CA SER A 325 3.74 -20.61 -19.07
C SER A 325 2.37 -20.07 -19.51
N SER A 326 1.64 -20.80 -20.36
CA SER A 326 0.31 -20.39 -20.85
C SER A 326 -0.52 -21.61 -21.29
N SER A 327 -1.85 -21.44 -21.33
CA SER A 327 -2.78 -22.47 -21.82
C SER A 327 -2.50 -22.86 -23.28
N HIS A 328 -2.24 -21.89 -24.15
CA HIS A 328 -1.92 -22.15 -25.56
C HIS A 328 -0.64 -22.99 -25.72
N ALA A 329 0.41 -22.68 -24.94
CA ALA A 329 1.65 -23.46 -24.98
C ALA A 329 1.45 -24.94 -24.55
N LEU A 330 0.56 -25.19 -23.57
CA LEU A 330 0.20 -26.55 -23.17
C LEU A 330 -0.61 -27.26 -24.28
N LEU A 331 -1.57 -26.57 -24.88
CA LEU A 331 -2.37 -27.13 -25.98
C LEU A 331 -1.49 -27.49 -27.18
N ASP A 332 -0.54 -26.62 -27.53
CA ASP A 332 0.40 -26.89 -28.62
C ASP A 332 1.37 -28.02 -28.26
N HIS A 333 1.77 -28.13 -26.99
CA HIS A 333 2.52 -29.29 -26.52
C HIS A 333 1.79 -30.60 -26.77
N TYR A 334 0.49 -30.68 -26.48
CA TYR A 334 -0.32 -31.89 -26.70
C TYR A 334 -0.36 -32.32 -28.17
N LYS A 335 -0.27 -31.35 -29.10
CA LYS A 335 -0.24 -31.64 -30.54
C LYS A 335 1.10 -32.19 -31.01
N THR A 336 2.19 -31.98 -30.27
CA THR A 336 3.54 -32.39 -30.71
C THR A 336 3.66 -33.90 -30.87
N SER A 337 4.33 -34.35 -31.92
CA SER A 337 4.61 -35.78 -32.15
C SER A 337 5.45 -36.41 -31.04
N LYS A 338 6.14 -35.62 -30.21
CA LYS A 338 6.85 -36.11 -29.02
C LYS A 338 5.88 -36.46 -27.89
N HIS A 339 4.92 -35.58 -27.60
CA HIS A 339 3.89 -35.84 -26.60
C HIS A 339 3.03 -37.04 -27.03
N LYS A 340 2.52 -37.04 -28.27
CA LYS A 340 1.74 -38.15 -28.83
C LYS A 340 2.48 -39.49 -28.76
N ARG A 341 3.80 -39.52 -28.98
CA ARG A 341 4.59 -40.75 -28.85
C ARG A 341 4.75 -41.21 -27.41
N LYS A 342 4.87 -40.31 -26.43
CA LYS A 342 4.95 -40.68 -25.01
C LYS A 342 3.66 -41.38 -24.54
N LEU A 343 2.52 -41.04 -25.16
CA LEU A 343 1.25 -41.75 -24.95
C LEU A 343 1.21 -43.14 -25.62
N VAL A 344 2.02 -43.36 -26.66
CA VAL A 344 2.09 -44.60 -27.46
C VAL A 344 3.29 -45.48 -27.07
N ASP A 345 4.12 -45.07 -26.10
CA ASP A 345 5.36 -45.77 -25.72
C ASP A 345 5.11 -47.13 -25.05
N SER A 346 3.85 -47.49 -24.79
CA SER A 346 3.45 -48.87 -24.47
C SER A 346 3.44 -49.81 -25.68
N ASP A 347 3.52 -49.31 -26.92
CA ASP A 347 3.32 -50.13 -28.14
C ASP A 347 4.10 -49.62 -29.39
N ASN A 348 5.25 -48.96 -29.20
CA ASN A 348 6.07 -48.46 -30.32
C ASN A 348 6.84 -49.60 -31.04
N PRO A 349 6.62 -49.85 -32.35
CA PRO A 349 7.25 -50.95 -33.08
C PRO A 349 8.75 -50.77 -33.37
N PHE A 350 9.32 -49.57 -33.14
CA PHE A 350 10.74 -49.28 -33.34
C PHE A 350 11.43 -48.89 -32.02
N PHE A 351 11.15 -49.64 -30.97
CA PHE A 351 11.66 -49.38 -29.64
C PHE A 351 12.90 -50.22 -29.32
N CYS A 352 14.01 -49.55 -29.01
CA CYS A 352 15.22 -50.21 -28.57
C CYS A 352 15.20 -50.37 -27.05
N ARG A 353 14.95 -51.59 -26.58
CA ARG A 353 14.92 -51.95 -25.14
C ARG A 353 16.27 -51.72 -24.43
N PRO A 354 17.44 -52.12 -24.97
CA PRO A 354 18.74 -51.91 -24.31
C PRO A 354 19.09 -50.44 -24.02
N CYS A 355 18.62 -49.53 -24.87
CA CYS A 355 18.87 -48.09 -24.75
C CYS A 355 17.64 -47.33 -24.20
N ASN A 356 16.56 -48.03 -23.86
CA ASN A 356 15.26 -47.48 -23.47
C ASN A 356 14.81 -46.31 -24.37
N LYS A 357 14.82 -46.52 -25.69
CA LYS A 357 14.65 -45.45 -26.67
C LYS A 357 13.76 -45.84 -27.85
N GLY A 358 12.63 -45.14 -27.97
CA GLY A 358 11.75 -45.18 -29.14
C GLY A 358 12.29 -44.39 -30.34
N LEU A 359 12.38 -45.04 -31.50
CA LEU A 359 12.82 -44.43 -32.76
C LEU A 359 11.64 -44.23 -33.71
N ASN A 360 11.82 -43.31 -34.66
CA ASN A 360 10.76 -42.71 -35.45
C ASN A 360 10.45 -43.45 -36.76
N ASN A 361 11.34 -44.33 -37.22
CA ASN A 361 11.12 -45.22 -38.35
C ASN A 361 12.15 -46.36 -38.34
N LYS A 362 11.93 -47.39 -39.17
CA LYS A 362 12.82 -48.55 -39.31
C LYS A 362 14.27 -48.16 -39.62
N SER A 363 14.49 -47.21 -40.53
CA SER A 363 15.84 -46.76 -40.93
C SER A 363 16.64 -46.17 -39.76
N ASN A 364 16.01 -45.33 -38.94
CA ASN A 364 16.64 -44.76 -37.75
C ASN A 364 16.86 -45.81 -36.66
N HIS A 365 15.97 -46.81 -36.54
CA HIS A 365 16.13 -47.96 -35.65
C HIS A 365 17.33 -48.82 -36.03
N THR A 366 17.44 -49.21 -37.29
CA THR A 366 18.59 -49.96 -37.80
C THR A 366 19.89 -49.21 -37.59
N ARG A 367 19.96 -47.93 -37.96
CA ARG A 367 21.16 -47.11 -37.76
C ARG A 367 21.52 -46.90 -36.29
N HIS A 368 20.53 -46.87 -35.40
CA HIS A 368 20.78 -46.79 -33.96
C HIS A 368 21.44 -48.06 -33.45
N ASN A 369 20.91 -49.23 -33.82
CA ASN A 369 21.44 -50.52 -33.40
C ASN A 369 22.86 -50.78 -33.94
N GLU A 370 23.18 -50.24 -35.13
CA GLU A 370 24.52 -50.33 -35.73
C GLU A 370 25.53 -49.30 -35.18
N GLY A 371 25.10 -48.36 -34.33
CA GLY A 371 25.98 -47.30 -33.84
C GLY A 371 26.89 -47.76 -32.70
N ASP A 372 28.16 -47.33 -32.72
CA ASP A 372 29.19 -47.65 -31.70
C ASP A 372 28.72 -47.47 -30.25
N ARG A 373 27.84 -46.50 -29.99
CA ARG A 373 27.30 -46.25 -28.65
C ARG A 373 26.29 -47.32 -28.21
N HIS A 374 25.43 -47.77 -29.11
CA HIS A 374 24.48 -48.86 -28.82
C HIS A 374 25.25 -50.16 -28.59
N ILE A 375 26.21 -50.46 -29.46
CA ILE A 375 27.07 -51.66 -29.34
C ILE A 375 27.78 -51.70 -27.99
N LYS A 376 28.33 -50.58 -27.51
CA LYS A 376 28.96 -50.50 -26.17
C LYS A 376 27.98 -50.71 -25.01
N ILE A 377 26.75 -50.20 -25.13
CA ILE A 377 25.72 -50.39 -24.10
C ILE A 377 25.30 -51.87 -24.06
N VAL A 378 25.05 -52.48 -25.21
CA VAL A 378 24.70 -53.91 -25.29
C VAL A 378 25.84 -54.78 -24.77
N ALA A 379 27.09 -54.50 -25.13
CA ALA A 379 28.25 -55.23 -24.61
C ALA A 379 28.40 -55.11 -23.09
N ALA A 380 28.15 -53.93 -22.51
CA ALA A 380 28.17 -53.74 -21.06
C ALA A 380 27.02 -54.47 -20.35
N LEU A 381 25.83 -54.52 -20.95
CA LEU A 381 24.68 -55.27 -20.42
C LEU A 381 24.90 -56.79 -20.48
N LEU A 382 25.52 -57.29 -21.56
CA LEU A 382 25.91 -58.70 -21.68
C LEU A 382 26.98 -59.06 -20.65
N ALA A 383 28.01 -58.23 -20.48
CA ALA A 383 29.04 -58.45 -19.46
C ALA A 383 28.45 -58.44 -18.03
N ALA A 384 27.41 -57.64 -17.77
CA ALA A 384 26.72 -57.62 -16.48
C ALA A 384 25.80 -58.83 -16.23
N GLN A 385 25.47 -59.63 -17.25
CA GLN A 385 24.66 -60.85 -17.12
C GLN A 385 25.49 -62.09 -16.73
N GLU A 386 26.80 -62.08 -16.95
CA GLU A 386 27.68 -63.22 -16.65
C GLU A 386 28.02 -63.38 -15.16
N ASP A 387 27.74 -62.37 -14.32
CA ASP A 387 28.08 -62.33 -12.89
C ASP A 387 26.91 -62.68 -11.93
N ASP A 388 25.71 -63.02 -12.43
CA ASP A 388 24.52 -63.30 -11.59
C ASP A 388 23.86 -64.67 -11.91
N PRO A 389 23.97 -65.69 -11.02
CA PRO A 389 23.44 -67.04 -11.25
C PRO A 389 21.91 -67.15 -11.32
N GLN A 390 21.15 -66.08 -11.07
CA GLN A 390 19.67 -66.11 -11.01
C GLN A 390 18.96 -65.15 -11.98
N SER A 391 19.67 -64.54 -12.93
CA SER A 391 19.03 -63.65 -13.90
C SER A 391 18.36 -64.40 -15.07
N VAL A 392 17.11 -64.04 -15.37
CA VAL A 392 16.38 -64.56 -16.55
C VAL A 392 17.02 -63.95 -17.80
N PRO A 393 17.45 -64.75 -18.81
CA PRO A 393 18.17 -64.21 -19.95
C PRO A 393 17.33 -63.21 -20.74
N TYR A 394 17.82 -61.98 -20.87
CA TYR A 394 17.28 -61.06 -21.87
C TYR A 394 17.78 -61.52 -23.24
N ASP A 395 16.89 -61.91 -24.15
CA ASP A 395 17.27 -62.33 -25.51
C ASP A 395 17.81 -61.13 -26.30
N LEU A 396 19.13 -60.94 -26.19
CA LEU A 396 19.88 -59.89 -26.86
C LEU A 396 20.45 -60.37 -28.21
N GLY A 397 20.15 -61.61 -28.64
CA GLY A 397 20.72 -62.25 -29.81
C GLY A 397 20.44 -61.53 -31.13
N GLU A 398 19.33 -60.80 -31.23
CA GLU A 398 19.00 -59.99 -32.41
C GLU A 398 19.78 -58.66 -32.50
N TYR A 399 20.44 -58.23 -31.42
CA TYR A 399 21.11 -56.93 -31.31
C TYR A 399 22.65 -57.03 -31.45
N THR A 400 23.20 -58.23 -31.51
CA THR A 400 24.64 -58.50 -31.59
C THR A 400 25.09 -58.61 -33.05
N LYS A 401 25.47 -57.49 -33.66
CA LYS A 401 26.29 -57.51 -34.90
C LYS A 401 27.71 -57.07 -34.58
N THR A 402 28.68 -57.90 -34.96
CA THR A 402 30.10 -57.58 -34.85
C THR A 402 30.43 -56.39 -35.75
N ALA A 403 31.06 -55.37 -35.17
CA ALA A 403 31.51 -54.19 -35.90
C ALA A 403 32.57 -54.61 -36.93
N GLN A 404 32.19 -54.73 -38.21
CA GLN A 404 33.18 -54.77 -39.28
C GLN A 404 33.85 -53.40 -39.35
N HIS A 405 35.08 -53.33 -38.86
CA HIS A 405 35.90 -52.14 -38.89
C HIS A 405 36.19 -51.77 -40.35
N ARG A 406 35.42 -50.85 -40.93
CA ARG A 406 35.69 -50.33 -42.28
C ARG A 406 37.03 -49.57 -42.26
N PRO A 407 38.02 -49.92 -43.09
CA PRO A 407 39.25 -49.15 -43.18
C PRO A 407 38.93 -47.70 -43.54
N ARG A 408 39.65 -46.74 -42.95
CA ARG A 408 39.54 -45.33 -43.32
C ARG A 408 40.09 -45.14 -44.73
N THR A 409 39.24 -45.32 -45.73
CA THR A 409 39.58 -45.02 -47.12
C THR A 409 39.48 -43.52 -47.37
N ILE A 410 40.44 -43.00 -48.12
CA ILE A 410 40.38 -41.65 -48.70
C ILE A 410 39.27 -41.69 -49.76
N ASN A 411 38.21 -40.90 -49.58
CA ASN A 411 37.19 -40.78 -50.63
C ASN A 411 37.73 -39.89 -51.74
N VAL A 412 38.24 -40.51 -52.81
CA VAL A 412 38.75 -39.83 -54.01
C VAL A 412 37.65 -39.17 -54.85
N ASN A 413 36.38 -39.53 -54.62
CA ASN A 413 35.20 -38.99 -55.33
C ASN A 413 34.41 -37.96 -54.49
N ALA A 414 35.01 -37.40 -53.43
CA ALA A 414 34.32 -36.43 -52.59
C ALA A 414 34.06 -35.10 -53.32
N ALA A 415 32.88 -34.51 -53.12
CA ALA A 415 32.54 -33.21 -53.71
C ALA A 415 33.17 -32.02 -52.97
N TYR A 416 33.55 -32.20 -51.69
CA TYR A 416 34.12 -31.13 -50.86
C TYR A 416 35.41 -31.61 -50.19
N PHE A 417 36.52 -30.89 -50.42
CA PHE A 417 37.82 -31.24 -49.87
C PHE A 417 38.36 -30.19 -48.90
N CYS A 418 38.90 -30.66 -47.77
CA CYS A 418 39.63 -29.79 -46.86
C CYS A 418 41.10 -29.68 -47.28
N ARG A 419 41.50 -28.48 -47.73
CA ARG A 419 42.86 -28.21 -48.22
C ARG A 419 43.97 -28.32 -47.16
N PHE A 420 43.61 -28.34 -45.88
CA PHE A 420 44.58 -28.43 -44.78
C PHE A 420 44.83 -29.87 -44.29
N CYS A 421 43.88 -30.79 -44.49
CA CYS A 421 44.01 -32.18 -44.03
C CYS A 421 43.70 -33.22 -45.11
N ASN A 422 43.51 -32.77 -46.36
CA ASN A 422 43.19 -33.59 -47.54
C ASN A 422 42.05 -34.60 -47.34
N ARG A 423 41.08 -34.26 -46.49
CA ARG A 423 39.92 -35.11 -46.23
C ARG A 423 38.74 -34.71 -47.12
N GLY A 424 38.22 -35.70 -47.84
CA GLY A 424 37.04 -35.58 -48.69
C GLY A 424 35.73 -35.77 -47.91
N TYR A 425 34.70 -35.00 -48.28
CA TYR A 425 33.35 -35.06 -47.74
C TYR A 425 32.32 -35.06 -48.88
N ASP A 426 31.28 -35.87 -48.70
CA ASP A 426 30.25 -36.08 -49.72
C ASP A 426 29.17 -34.98 -49.71
N ASN A 427 29.08 -34.19 -48.62
CA ASN A 427 28.13 -33.09 -48.49
C ASN A 427 28.68 -31.88 -47.72
N SER A 428 28.13 -30.71 -48.05
CA SER A 428 28.55 -29.40 -47.52
C SER A 428 28.36 -29.26 -46.01
N SER A 429 27.30 -29.85 -45.44
CA SER A 429 27.02 -29.77 -44.00
C SER A 429 28.08 -30.49 -43.16
N ASN A 430 28.51 -31.67 -43.60
CA ASN A 430 29.59 -32.41 -42.94
C ASN A 430 30.95 -31.71 -43.10
N PHE A 431 31.22 -31.15 -44.28
CA PHE A 431 32.42 -30.34 -44.52
C PHE A 431 32.45 -29.08 -43.64
N SER A 432 31.33 -28.37 -43.52
CA SER A 432 31.18 -27.19 -42.68
C SER A 432 31.36 -27.50 -41.19
N ARG A 433 30.80 -28.62 -40.72
CA ARG A 433 31.00 -29.10 -39.35
C ARG A 433 32.44 -29.52 -39.09
N HIS A 434 33.13 -30.11 -40.07
CA HIS A 434 34.55 -30.42 -39.99
C HIS A 434 35.42 -29.17 -39.84
N LYS A 435 35.17 -28.13 -40.66
CA LYS A 435 35.87 -26.84 -40.58
C LYS A 435 35.77 -26.19 -39.19
N LYS A 436 34.62 -26.36 -38.52
CA LYS A 436 34.36 -25.83 -37.16
C LYS A 436 34.83 -26.75 -36.03
N ASN A 437 35.39 -27.91 -36.33
CA ASN A 437 35.84 -28.85 -35.30
C ASN A 437 37.10 -28.32 -34.61
N ALA A 438 37.05 -28.18 -33.29
CA ALA A 438 38.15 -27.67 -32.47
C ALA A 438 39.49 -28.37 -32.71
N ARG A 439 39.48 -29.70 -32.93
CA ARG A 439 40.70 -30.47 -33.21
C ARG A 439 41.31 -30.11 -34.57
N HIS A 440 40.46 -29.85 -35.56
CA HIS A 440 40.90 -29.43 -36.89
C HIS A 440 41.46 -28.00 -36.88
N LEU A 441 40.77 -27.07 -36.21
CA LEU A 441 41.23 -25.69 -36.05
C LEU A 441 42.59 -25.61 -35.35
N LYS A 442 42.81 -26.45 -34.32
CA LYS A 442 44.11 -26.52 -33.62
C LYS A 442 45.23 -27.02 -34.54
N ALA A 443 44.96 -28.00 -35.40
CA ALA A 443 45.93 -28.50 -36.38
C ALA A 443 46.24 -27.49 -37.50
N VAL A 444 45.23 -26.74 -37.96
CA VAL A 444 45.41 -25.67 -38.95
C VAL A 444 46.25 -24.53 -38.36
N ALA A 445 45.98 -24.13 -37.11
CA ALA A 445 46.76 -23.11 -36.42
C ALA A 445 48.23 -23.54 -36.22
N ALA A 446 48.48 -24.79 -35.86
CA ALA A 446 49.84 -25.33 -35.74
C ALA A 446 50.60 -25.35 -37.09
N ALA A 447 49.92 -25.73 -38.18
CA ALA A 447 50.51 -25.72 -39.52
C ALA A 447 50.74 -24.30 -40.07
N ALA A 448 49.92 -23.32 -39.65
CA ALA A 448 50.13 -21.91 -39.98
C ALA A 448 51.32 -21.32 -39.20
N ALA A 449 51.47 -21.65 -37.92
CA ALA A 449 52.61 -21.25 -37.10
C ALA A 449 53.93 -21.82 -37.65
N ALA A 450 53.98 -23.11 -37.99
CA ALA A 450 55.16 -23.73 -38.57
C ALA A 450 55.56 -23.18 -39.96
N ARG A 451 54.62 -22.56 -40.70
CA ARG A 451 54.92 -21.86 -41.96
C ARG A 451 55.43 -20.44 -41.75
N ALA A 452 55.04 -19.78 -40.65
CA ALA A 452 55.59 -18.48 -40.28
C ALA A 452 57.07 -18.61 -39.86
N ASP A 453 57.42 -19.66 -39.12
CA ASP A 453 58.82 -19.91 -38.70
C ASP A 453 59.75 -20.28 -39.87
N ALA A 454 59.22 -20.75 -41.00
CA ALA A 454 59.99 -21.13 -42.20
C ALA A 454 60.20 -19.98 -43.21
N VAL A 455 59.46 -18.87 -43.06
CA VAL A 455 59.57 -17.67 -43.90
C VAL A 455 59.94 -16.54 -42.95
N GLY A 456 61.21 -16.49 -42.55
CA GLY A 456 61.72 -15.60 -41.51
C GLY A 456 61.23 -14.15 -41.65
N ILE A 457 60.28 -13.79 -40.79
CA ILE A 457 59.97 -12.44 -40.30
C ILE A 457 59.87 -12.55 -38.78
#